data_AF-A0A8T4DHD2-F1
#
_entry.id   AF-A0A8T4DHD2-F1
#
_cell.length_a   1.000
_cell.length_b   1.000
_cell.length_c   1.000
_cell.angle_alpha   90.00
_cell.angle_beta   90.00
_cell.angle_gamma   90.00
#
_symmetry.space_group_name_H-M   'P 1'
#
loop_
_entity.id
_entity.type
_entity.pdbx_description
1 polymer ?
#
loop_
_entity_poly.entity_id
_entity_poly.type
_entity_poly.pdbx_seq_one_letter_code
_entity_poly.pdbx_strand_id
1 'polypeptide(L)'
;MKLFESTNTFYRNMTDDEGILEIHFENFGKGFSSKNESCILRPFSKLLREGKPIGRINYVFFSDQDGISYNLGTICFSPPPGERLIFFPGLNDRVLIWYSERGNFKKMPNKVFIDHFSLEKNLLFWHVTLLGTDKKKTEKIPKMRTKKWSEQTIFWFKLSIQEPSVLEPTPETIKTNFYLNKSEWERRKNIIITARENAVWHITKLHEDSLLDRGDFLNFEFYLGPDSGINPKLLPIEDEDLAAPYTGLKKNIPLRCHPVALEGYPHIIWVITYKLKGRLKEKAIITAID
;
A
#
# COMPACT_ATOMS: atom_id res chain seq x y z
N MET A 1 9.78 -6.22 -19.01
CA MET A 1 9.64 -6.19 -17.55
C MET A 1 10.50 -7.30 -17.00
N LYS A 2 11.61 -7.01 -16.29
CA LYS A 2 12.37 -8.08 -15.62
C LYS A 2 11.53 -8.53 -14.43
N LEU A 3 11.14 -9.80 -14.41
CA LEU A 3 10.57 -10.42 -13.21
C LEU A 3 11.73 -10.57 -12.24
N PHE A 4 11.60 -9.96 -11.06
CA PHE A 4 12.53 -10.18 -9.97
C PHE A 4 12.04 -11.39 -9.19
N GLU A 5 12.89 -12.40 -9.02
CA GLU A 5 12.58 -13.57 -8.23
C GLU A 5 12.80 -13.26 -6.75
N SER A 6 11.84 -13.62 -5.90
CA SER A 6 12.03 -13.59 -4.45
C SER A 6 12.57 -14.93 -3.99
N THR A 7 13.75 -14.94 -3.37
CA THR A 7 14.17 -16.03 -2.49
C THR A 7 13.55 -15.78 -1.10
N ASN A 8 12.83 -16.77 -0.58
CA ASN A 8 12.26 -16.69 0.76
C ASN A 8 12.87 -17.74 1.63
N THR A 9 13.29 -17.32 2.81
CA THR A 9 14.00 -18.21 3.71
C THR A 9 13.25 -18.30 5.02
N PHE A 10 12.64 -19.45 5.25
CA PHE A 10 11.91 -19.74 6.48
C PHE A 10 12.73 -20.70 7.32
N TYR A 11 13.25 -20.20 8.44
CA TYR A 11 13.94 -21.03 9.41
C TYR A 11 13.20 -21.03 10.73
N ARG A 12 13.30 -22.16 11.43
CA ARG A 12 12.89 -22.28 12.82
C ARG A 12 14.16 -22.56 13.62
N ASN A 13 14.40 -21.79 14.68
CA ASN A 13 15.44 -22.16 15.64
C ASN A 13 15.00 -23.43 16.37
N MET A 14 15.85 -24.46 16.36
CA MET A 14 15.49 -25.78 16.90
C MET A 14 15.41 -25.83 18.43
N THR A 15 15.82 -24.76 19.12
CA THR A 15 15.95 -24.72 20.58
C THR A 15 14.81 -23.99 21.29
N ASP A 16 14.03 -23.17 20.60
CA ASP A 16 13.05 -22.27 21.23
C ASP A 16 11.73 -22.25 20.44
N ASP A 17 10.60 -21.96 21.09
CA ASP A 17 9.28 -21.74 20.46
C ASP A 17 9.25 -20.42 19.61
N GLU A 18 10.32 -20.17 18.88
CA GLU A 18 10.57 -18.99 18.07
C GLU A 18 10.57 -19.36 16.58
N GLY A 19 9.57 -18.85 15.86
CA GLY A 19 9.51 -18.87 14.40
C GLY A 19 10.13 -17.58 13.84
N ILE A 20 10.98 -17.71 12.83
CA ILE A 20 11.60 -16.57 12.15
C ILE A 20 10.99 -16.44 10.75
N LEU A 21 10.52 -15.24 10.44
CA LEU A 21 10.14 -14.85 9.08
C LEU A 21 11.20 -13.90 8.55
N GLU A 22 11.83 -14.29 7.45
CA GLU A 22 12.82 -13.49 6.75
C GLU A 22 12.43 -13.35 5.28
N ILE A 23 12.47 -12.13 4.77
CA ILE A 23 12.11 -11.79 3.39
C ILE A 23 13.26 -11.00 2.77
N HIS A 24 13.73 -11.46 1.62
CA HIS A 24 14.79 -10.82 0.86
C HIS A 24 14.22 -10.11 -0.37
N PHE A 25 14.65 -8.87 -0.58
CA PHE A 25 14.33 -8.02 -1.73
C PHE A 25 15.62 -7.75 -2.52
N GLU A 26 16.24 -8.84 -2.96
CA GLU A 26 17.52 -8.82 -3.67
C GLU A 26 17.48 -7.86 -4.87
N ASN A 27 18.57 -7.12 -5.10
CA ASN A 27 18.76 -6.18 -6.21
C ASN A 27 17.91 -4.89 -6.19
N PHE A 28 17.05 -4.69 -5.18
CA PHE A 28 16.17 -3.50 -5.12
C PHE A 28 16.17 -2.81 -3.76
N GLY A 29 16.15 -3.57 -2.66
CA GLY A 29 16.24 -3.02 -1.31
C GLY A 29 17.67 -2.70 -0.89
N LYS A 30 17.84 -1.91 0.18
CA LYS A 30 19.14 -1.65 0.80
C LYS A 30 19.09 -1.83 2.31
N GLY A 31 20.05 -2.57 2.85
CA GLY A 31 20.23 -2.74 4.30
C GLY A 31 19.21 -3.68 4.95
N PHE A 32 19.11 -3.58 6.28
CA PHE A 32 18.34 -4.50 7.10
C PHE A 32 17.24 -3.79 7.88
N SER A 33 16.07 -4.42 8.01
CA SER A 33 14.99 -3.96 8.89
C SER A 33 14.46 -5.09 9.77
N SER A 34 14.12 -4.77 11.00
CA SER A 34 13.36 -5.63 11.91
C SER A 34 12.08 -4.96 12.43
N LYS A 35 11.60 -3.94 11.69
CA LYS A 35 10.41 -3.19 12.08
C LYS A 35 9.15 -4.01 11.83
N ASN A 36 8.61 -4.62 12.88
CA ASN A 36 7.34 -5.37 12.81
C ASN A 36 6.14 -4.55 12.32
N GLU A 37 6.26 -3.21 12.36
CA GLU A 37 5.23 -2.28 11.92
C GLU A 37 5.32 -1.93 10.43
N SER A 38 6.35 -2.43 9.72
CA SER A 38 6.51 -2.28 8.27
C SER A 38 5.27 -2.76 7.52
N CYS A 39 4.91 -2.09 6.43
CA CYS A 39 3.81 -2.56 5.58
C CYS A 39 4.05 -3.96 5.03
N ILE A 40 5.31 -4.36 4.84
CA ILE A 40 5.71 -5.69 4.39
C ILE A 40 5.30 -6.75 5.43
N LEU A 41 5.50 -6.47 6.72
CA LEU A 41 5.27 -7.45 7.79
C LEU A 41 3.87 -7.40 8.42
N ARG A 42 3.13 -6.30 8.25
CA ARG A 42 1.80 -6.14 8.84
C ARG A 42 0.77 -7.20 8.43
N PRO A 43 0.68 -7.65 7.17
CA PRO A 43 -0.18 -8.80 6.81
C PRO A 43 0.15 -10.02 7.67
N PHE A 44 1.42 -10.41 7.76
CA PHE A 44 1.83 -11.59 8.55
C PHE A 44 1.55 -11.39 10.03
N SER A 45 1.82 -10.21 10.57
CA SER A 45 1.49 -9.87 11.96
C SER A 45 0.00 -10.04 12.25
N LYS A 46 -0.88 -9.70 11.30
CA LYS A 46 -2.33 -9.94 11.41
C LYS A 46 -2.66 -11.43 11.44
N LEU A 47 -2.10 -12.23 10.54
CA LEU A 47 -2.25 -13.69 10.55
C LEU A 47 -1.75 -14.31 11.85
N LEU A 48 -0.62 -13.84 12.36
CA LEU A 48 0.06 -14.38 13.54
C LEU A 48 -0.58 -13.93 14.86
N ARG A 49 -1.25 -12.78 14.87
CA ARG A 49 -2.04 -12.33 16.03
C ARG A 49 -3.47 -12.86 16.04
N GLU A 50 -4.16 -12.77 14.90
CA GLU A 50 -5.61 -13.02 14.81
C GLU A 50 -5.95 -14.40 14.27
N GLY A 51 -4.97 -15.16 13.75
CA GLY A 51 -5.18 -16.46 13.12
C GLY A 51 -5.92 -16.39 11.78
N LYS A 52 -6.26 -15.18 11.30
CA LYS A 52 -7.06 -14.94 10.10
C LYS A 52 -6.19 -15.04 8.85
N PRO A 53 -6.59 -15.84 7.84
CA PRO A 53 -5.90 -15.88 6.55
C PRO A 53 -5.84 -14.48 5.91
N ILE A 54 -4.67 -14.12 5.41
CA ILE A 54 -4.42 -12.85 4.71
C ILE A 54 -4.70 -12.94 3.21
N GLY A 55 -4.72 -14.17 2.68
CA GLY A 55 -4.90 -14.43 1.25
C GLY A 55 -3.64 -14.14 0.44
N ARG A 56 -3.77 -13.90 -0.86
CA ARG A 56 -2.63 -13.65 -1.76
C ARG A 56 -2.07 -12.26 -1.52
N ILE A 57 -0.74 -12.12 -1.55
CA ILE A 57 -0.03 -10.88 -1.21
C ILE A 57 0.83 -10.44 -2.39
N ASN A 58 0.73 -9.16 -2.75
CA ASN A 58 1.67 -8.47 -3.62
C ASN A 58 2.23 -7.21 -2.96
N TYR A 59 3.45 -6.86 -3.33
CA TYR A 59 4.13 -5.67 -2.83
C TYR A 59 4.16 -4.61 -3.91
N VAL A 60 3.87 -3.37 -3.52
CA VAL A 60 3.96 -2.21 -4.41
C VAL A 60 5.02 -1.28 -3.86
N PHE A 61 6.00 -0.98 -4.69
CA PHE A 61 7.11 -0.11 -4.39
C PHE A 61 7.13 1.10 -5.32
N PHE A 62 7.69 2.20 -4.85
CA PHE A 62 8.01 3.38 -5.64
C PHE A 62 9.53 3.50 -5.76
N SER A 63 10.03 3.53 -6.98
CA SER A 63 11.44 3.88 -7.25
C SER A 63 11.52 5.36 -7.59
N ASP A 64 12.37 6.09 -6.89
CA ASP A 64 12.71 7.46 -7.26
C ASP A 64 13.73 7.49 -8.41
N GLN A 65 14.10 8.70 -8.82
CA GLN A 65 15.04 8.96 -9.91
C GLN A 65 16.48 8.58 -9.59
N ASP A 66 16.84 8.46 -8.32
CA ASP A 66 18.17 8.05 -7.85
C ASP A 66 18.26 6.52 -7.70
N GLY A 67 17.19 5.80 -8.06
CA GLY A 67 17.08 4.35 -7.92
C GLY A 67 16.91 3.91 -6.46
N ILE A 68 16.53 4.82 -5.56
CA ILE A 68 16.13 4.47 -4.20
C ILE A 68 14.68 4.01 -4.22
N SER A 69 14.45 2.99 -3.41
CA SER A 69 13.31 2.12 -3.46
C SER A 69 12.51 2.26 -2.18
N TYR A 70 11.25 2.66 -2.27
CA TYR A 70 10.38 2.88 -1.13
C TYR A 70 9.16 1.96 -1.17
N ASN A 71 8.71 1.52 -0.01
CA ASN A 71 7.49 0.74 0.12
C ASN A 71 6.29 1.67 -0.08
N LEU A 72 5.58 1.56 -1.21
CA LEU A 72 4.30 2.27 -1.38
C LEU A 72 3.21 1.57 -0.55
N GLY A 73 3.22 0.24 -0.56
CA GLY A 73 2.41 -0.56 0.35
C GLY A 73 2.33 -2.03 -0.05
N THR A 74 1.50 -2.76 0.69
CA THR A 74 1.27 -4.19 0.45
C THR A 74 -0.21 -4.41 0.22
N ILE A 75 -0.54 -5.07 -0.89
CA ILE A 75 -1.92 -5.39 -1.26
C ILE A 75 -2.17 -6.87 -1.00
N CYS A 76 -3.28 -7.17 -0.33
CA CYS A 76 -3.75 -8.52 -0.09
C CYS A 76 -5.17 -8.71 -0.62
N PHE A 77 -5.49 -9.92 -1.07
CA PHE A 77 -6.87 -10.32 -1.40
C PHE A 77 -7.27 -11.46 -0.50
N SER A 78 -8.16 -11.17 0.47
CA SER A 78 -8.55 -12.15 1.49
C SER A 78 -9.40 -13.26 0.89
N PRO A 79 -9.24 -14.53 1.31
CA PRO A 79 -10.06 -15.62 0.80
C PRO A 79 -11.53 -15.51 1.25
N PRO A 80 -12.43 -16.32 0.68
CA PRO A 80 -13.79 -16.48 1.18
C PRO A 80 -13.83 -16.80 2.69
N PRO A 81 -14.84 -16.29 3.43
CA PRO A 81 -15.97 -15.49 2.94
C PRO A 81 -15.67 -13.97 2.84
N GLY A 82 -14.43 -13.54 3.13
CA GLY A 82 -14.08 -12.12 3.18
C GLY A 82 -14.08 -11.46 1.81
N GLU A 83 -13.28 -12.00 0.87
CA GLU A 83 -13.15 -11.50 -0.52
C GLU A 83 -12.96 -9.97 -0.60
N ARG A 84 -12.14 -9.43 0.30
CA ARG A 84 -11.77 -8.00 0.38
C ARG A 84 -10.38 -7.78 -0.19
N LEU A 85 -10.19 -6.65 -0.85
CA LEU A 85 -8.86 -6.10 -1.04
C LEU A 85 -8.43 -5.33 0.21
N ILE A 86 -7.21 -5.56 0.65
CA ILE A 86 -6.63 -4.93 1.82
C ILE A 86 -5.32 -4.27 1.41
N PHE A 87 -5.17 -2.97 1.64
CA PHE A 87 -3.94 -2.23 1.37
C PHE A 87 -3.30 -1.76 2.67
N PHE A 88 -2.07 -2.18 2.92
CA PHE A 88 -1.24 -1.73 4.02
C PHE A 88 -0.30 -0.63 3.51
N PRO A 89 -0.54 0.67 3.77
CA PRO A 89 0.24 1.75 3.18
C PRO A 89 1.64 1.84 3.80
N GLY A 90 2.68 2.00 2.99
CA GLY A 90 4.07 2.08 3.47
C GLY A 90 4.50 3.42 4.06
N LEU A 91 3.58 4.18 4.65
CA LEU A 91 3.86 5.46 5.30
C LEU A 91 4.72 5.28 6.56
N ASN A 92 5.81 6.04 6.66
CA ASN A 92 6.59 6.17 7.90
C ASN A 92 5.71 6.70 9.03
N ASP A 93 5.92 6.17 10.23
CA ASP A 93 5.15 6.42 11.45
C ASP A 93 3.65 6.10 11.36
N ARG A 94 3.11 5.74 10.19
CA ARG A 94 1.68 5.44 9.94
C ARG A 94 0.73 6.57 10.37
N VAL A 95 1.27 7.78 10.55
CA VAL A 95 0.50 8.95 10.95
C VAL A 95 -0.06 9.61 9.70
N LEU A 96 -1.38 9.65 9.62
CA LEU A 96 -2.10 10.51 8.70
C LEU A 96 -2.77 11.59 9.52
N ILE A 97 -2.65 12.83 9.07
CA ILE A 97 -3.19 13.97 9.81
C ILE A 97 -4.56 14.35 9.24
N TRP A 98 -4.82 14.08 7.95
CA TRP A 98 -6.06 14.44 7.29
C TRP A 98 -6.48 13.43 6.23
N TYR A 99 -7.80 13.27 6.08
CA TYR A 99 -8.42 12.68 4.90
C TYR A 99 -9.37 13.69 4.26
N SER A 100 -9.51 13.64 2.93
CA SER A 100 -10.48 14.42 2.18
C SER A 100 -11.67 13.54 1.83
N GLU A 101 -12.87 13.97 2.20
CA GLU A 101 -14.15 13.35 1.83
C GLU A 101 -15.02 14.43 1.19
N ARG A 102 -15.41 14.25 -0.08
CA ARG A 102 -16.18 15.24 -0.86
C ARG A 102 -15.53 16.62 -0.87
N GLY A 103 -14.20 16.67 -1.03
CA GLY A 103 -13.41 17.90 -1.01
C GLY A 103 -13.26 18.54 0.39
N ASN A 104 -13.88 17.99 1.43
CA ASN A 104 -13.76 18.51 2.79
C ASN A 104 -12.63 17.79 3.53
N PHE A 105 -11.64 18.56 3.95
CA PHE A 105 -10.54 18.09 4.77
C PHE A 105 -11.02 17.86 6.20
N LYS A 106 -10.94 16.61 6.65
CA LYS A 106 -11.25 16.20 8.02
C LYS A 106 -9.98 15.75 8.72
N LYS A 107 -9.76 16.31 9.91
CA LYS A 107 -8.60 15.96 10.72
C LYS A 107 -8.78 14.55 11.28
N MET A 108 -7.71 13.78 11.24
CA MET A 108 -7.66 12.48 11.88
C MET A 108 -7.68 12.64 13.41
N PRO A 109 -8.29 11.70 14.14
CA PRO A 109 -8.21 11.70 15.60
C PRO A 109 -6.76 11.75 16.07
N ASN A 110 -6.46 12.51 17.12
CA ASN A 110 -5.11 12.52 17.68
C ASN A 110 -4.72 11.12 18.19
N LYS A 111 -3.43 10.78 18.13
CA LYS A 111 -2.83 9.54 18.67
C LYS A 111 -3.39 8.24 18.07
N VAL A 112 -3.69 8.25 16.78
CA VAL A 112 -4.06 7.05 16.03
C VAL A 112 -3.12 6.83 14.85
N PHE A 113 -3.01 5.58 14.43
CA PHE A 113 -2.14 5.14 13.34
C PHE A 113 -2.96 4.36 12.32
N ILE A 114 -2.66 4.53 11.03
CA ILE A 114 -3.32 3.74 9.99
C ILE A 114 -2.81 2.31 10.02
N ASP A 115 -3.71 1.34 10.09
CA ASP A 115 -3.40 -0.07 9.89
C ASP A 115 -3.46 -0.46 8.42
N HIS A 116 -4.62 -0.30 7.81
CA HIS A 116 -4.85 -0.68 6.42
C HIS A 116 -6.14 -0.05 5.90
N PHE A 117 -6.27 -0.06 4.58
CA PHE A 117 -7.52 0.22 3.88
C PHE A 117 -8.12 -1.11 3.46
N SER A 118 -9.43 -1.22 3.50
CA SER A 118 -10.15 -2.43 3.08
C SER A 118 -11.29 -2.05 2.16
N LEU A 119 -11.25 -2.56 0.94
CA LEU A 119 -12.34 -2.47 -0.03
C LEU A 119 -13.24 -3.71 0.12
N GLU A 120 -14.53 -3.48 0.29
CA GLU A 120 -15.51 -4.56 0.43
C GLU A 120 -15.70 -5.32 -0.89
N LYS A 121 -16.17 -6.57 -0.81
CA LYS A 121 -16.41 -7.46 -1.97
C LYS A 121 -17.26 -6.82 -3.08
N ASN A 122 -18.22 -5.97 -2.71
CA ASN A 122 -19.09 -5.30 -3.67
C ASN A 122 -18.44 -4.11 -4.39
N LEU A 123 -17.19 -3.76 -4.04
CA LEU A 123 -16.41 -2.65 -4.60
C LEU A 123 -17.04 -1.26 -4.44
N LEU A 124 -18.15 -1.14 -3.70
CA LEU A 124 -18.88 0.12 -3.52
C LEU A 124 -18.33 0.96 -2.37
N PHE A 125 -17.69 0.29 -1.41
CA PHE A 125 -17.30 0.93 -0.18
C PHE A 125 -15.98 0.38 0.34
N TRP A 126 -15.27 1.25 1.03
CA TRP A 126 -14.04 0.92 1.71
C TRP A 126 -13.95 1.59 3.08
N HIS A 127 -13.08 1.08 3.92
CA HIS A 127 -12.83 1.62 5.25
C HIS A 127 -11.33 1.69 5.53
N VAL A 128 -10.97 2.57 6.46
CA VAL A 128 -9.62 2.67 6.99
C VAL A 128 -9.65 2.15 8.41
N THR A 129 -8.91 1.08 8.67
CA THR A 129 -8.71 0.60 10.04
C THR A 129 -7.64 1.46 10.70
N LEU A 130 -7.97 2.03 11.87
CA LEU A 130 -7.05 2.78 12.70
C LEU A 130 -6.70 1.98 13.96
N LEU A 131 -5.47 2.15 14.45
CA LEU A 131 -5.03 1.65 15.75
C LEU A 131 -4.78 2.82 16.70
N GLY A 132 -5.17 2.65 17.97
CA GLY A 132 -4.74 3.54 19.05
C GLY A 132 -3.30 3.29 19.46
N THR A 133 -2.80 4.07 20.42
CA THR A 133 -1.47 3.88 21.04
C THR A 133 -1.31 2.55 21.75
N ASP A 134 -2.43 1.93 22.16
CA ASP A 134 -2.48 0.58 22.75
C ASP A 134 -2.52 -0.54 21.69
N LYS A 135 -2.36 -0.19 20.40
CA LYS A 135 -2.44 -1.09 19.24
C LYS A 135 -3.81 -1.77 19.07
N LYS A 136 -4.85 -1.31 19.77
CA LYS A 136 -6.22 -1.80 19.57
C LYS A 136 -6.89 -1.03 18.45
N LYS A 137 -7.82 -1.70 17.76
CA LYS A 137 -8.61 -1.06 16.71
C LYS A 137 -9.46 0.06 17.30
N THR A 138 -9.45 1.20 16.62
CA THR A 138 -10.30 2.34 16.94
C THR A 138 -11.16 2.66 15.73
N GLU A 139 -12.48 2.55 15.85
CA GLU A 139 -13.39 2.93 14.77
C GLU A 139 -13.76 4.41 14.90
N LYS A 140 -13.29 5.24 13.96
CA LYS A 140 -13.58 6.68 13.95
C LYS A 140 -13.76 7.29 12.56
N ILE A 141 -13.32 6.62 11.48
CA ILE A 141 -13.53 7.13 10.12
C ILE A 141 -14.80 6.47 9.55
N PRO A 142 -15.76 7.26 9.05
CA PRO A 142 -16.90 6.72 8.32
C PRO A 142 -16.47 5.84 7.14
N LYS A 143 -17.33 4.90 6.80
CA LYS A 143 -17.18 4.11 5.57
C LYS A 143 -17.22 5.05 4.37
N MET A 144 -16.23 4.96 3.49
CA MET A 144 -16.12 5.81 2.29
C MET A 144 -16.66 5.06 1.07
N ARG A 145 -17.23 5.81 0.12
CA ARG A 145 -17.65 5.28 -1.17
C ARG A 145 -16.46 5.24 -2.13
N THR A 146 -16.49 4.28 -3.04
CA THR A 146 -15.68 4.36 -4.26
C THR A 146 -16.39 5.20 -5.30
N LYS A 147 -15.65 5.75 -6.25
CA LYS A 147 -16.23 6.52 -7.36
C LYS A 147 -16.15 5.72 -8.64
N LYS A 148 -17.29 5.57 -9.32
CA LYS A 148 -17.30 5.01 -10.68
C LYS A 148 -16.64 6.02 -11.62
N TRP A 149 -15.54 5.63 -12.25
CA TRP A 149 -14.81 6.46 -13.21
C TRP A 149 -15.30 6.24 -14.64
N SER A 150 -15.56 4.98 -14.99
CA SER A 150 -16.16 4.57 -16.26
C SER A 150 -17.09 3.38 -16.02
N GLU A 151 -17.68 2.79 -17.06
CA GLU A 151 -18.49 1.57 -16.92
C GLU A 151 -17.73 0.40 -16.27
N GLN A 152 -16.43 0.33 -16.50
CA GLN A 152 -15.59 -0.80 -16.10
C GLN A 152 -14.48 -0.40 -15.12
N THR A 153 -14.38 0.88 -14.76
CA THR A 153 -13.30 1.38 -13.89
C THR A 153 -13.85 2.08 -12.66
N ILE A 154 -13.31 1.71 -11.51
CA ILE A 154 -13.66 2.27 -10.21
C ILE A 154 -12.42 2.95 -9.64
N PHE A 155 -12.55 4.20 -9.22
CA PHE A 155 -11.56 4.87 -8.38
C PHE A 155 -11.73 4.41 -6.93
N TRP A 156 -10.64 3.95 -6.32
CA TRP A 156 -10.63 3.52 -4.92
C TRP A 156 -10.22 4.67 -4.00
N PHE A 157 -8.97 5.12 -4.10
CA PHE A 157 -8.45 6.23 -3.30
C PHE A 157 -7.20 6.84 -3.96
N LYS A 158 -6.84 8.04 -3.52
CA LYS A 158 -5.57 8.70 -3.85
C LYS A 158 -4.74 8.86 -2.57
N LEU A 159 -3.45 8.60 -2.67
CA LEU A 159 -2.46 8.90 -1.64
C LEU A 159 -1.51 9.96 -2.18
N SER A 160 -1.49 11.13 -1.55
CA SER A 160 -0.55 12.22 -1.85
C SER A 160 0.51 12.29 -0.75
N ILE A 161 1.80 12.37 -1.10
CA ILE A 161 2.90 12.52 -0.14
C ILE A 161 3.84 13.66 -0.55
N GLN A 162 4.45 14.32 0.43
CA GLN A 162 5.35 15.45 0.17
C GLN A 162 6.58 15.04 -0.62
N GLU A 163 7.19 13.92 -0.25
CA GLU A 163 8.45 13.45 -0.81
C GLU A 163 8.61 11.93 -0.56
N PRO A 164 9.50 11.23 -1.27
CA PRO A 164 9.68 9.79 -1.14
C PRO A 164 10.00 9.34 0.29
N SER A 165 10.73 10.15 1.06
CA SER A 165 11.13 9.88 2.45
C SER A 165 9.95 9.71 3.42
N VAL A 166 8.74 10.10 3.01
CA VAL A 166 7.50 9.85 3.77
C VAL A 166 7.13 8.36 3.76
N LEU A 167 7.62 7.60 2.78
CA LEU A 167 7.48 6.16 2.71
C LEU A 167 8.66 5.45 3.39
N GLU A 168 8.42 4.25 3.89
CA GLU A 168 9.46 3.39 4.44
C GLU A 168 10.44 2.99 3.32
N PRO A 169 11.77 3.20 3.47
CA PRO A 169 12.73 2.70 2.51
C PRO A 169 12.68 1.17 2.48
N THR A 170 12.79 0.59 1.29
CA THR A 170 12.74 -0.87 1.11
C THR A 170 14.05 -1.48 1.61
N PRO A 171 14.02 -2.32 2.65
CA PRO A 171 15.22 -3.01 3.09
C PRO A 171 15.59 -4.10 2.10
N GLU A 172 16.87 -4.45 2.02
CA GLU A 172 17.30 -5.64 1.27
C GLU A 172 16.82 -6.90 1.99
N THR A 173 16.89 -6.91 3.32
CA THR A 173 16.37 -8.00 4.15
C THR A 173 15.50 -7.45 5.27
N ILE A 174 14.31 -8.02 5.42
CA ILE A 174 13.44 -7.76 6.58
C ILE A 174 13.20 -9.05 7.36
N LYS A 175 13.41 -8.97 8.68
CA LYS A 175 13.33 -10.12 9.59
C LYS A 175 12.48 -9.80 10.80
N THR A 176 11.62 -10.74 11.18
CA THR A 176 10.82 -10.66 12.40
C THR A 176 10.73 -12.03 13.05
N ASN A 177 10.70 -12.02 14.38
CA ASN A 177 10.55 -13.21 15.20
C ASN A 177 9.12 -13.27 15.74
N PHE A 178 8.61 -14.49 15.90
CA PHE A 178 7.30 -14.74 16.48
C PHE A 178 7.39 -15.88 17.48
N TYR A 179 6.73 -15.69 18.62
CA TYR A 179 6.67 -16.68 19.68
C TYR A 179 5.35 -17.44 19.59
N LEU A 180 5.41 -18.64 19.02
CA LEU A 180 4.26 -19.53 18.83
C LEU A 180 4.71 -20.95 19.12
N ASN A 181 3.83 -21.76 19.71
CA ASN A 181 4.13 -23.19 19.85
C ASN A 181 4.32 -23.84 18.46
N LYS A 182 5.00 -24.99 18.46
CA LYS A 182 5.33 -25.76 17.25
C LYS A 182 4.15 -25.95 16.30
N SER A 183 3.00 -26.38 16.81
CA SER A 183 1.84 -26.73 15.98
C SER A 183 1.26 -25.50 15.28
N GLU A 184 1.11 -24.40 16.02
CA GLU A 184 0.61 -23.15 15.46
C GLU A 184 1.56 -22.52 14.46
N TRP A 185 2.87 -22.60 14.72
CA TRP A 185 3.88 -22.13 13.78
C TRP A 185 3.78 -22.86 12.45
N GLU A 186 3.79 -24.20 12.44
CA GLU A 186 3.72 -24.96 11.18
C GLU A 186 2.42 -24.68 10.41
N ARG A 187 1.29 -24.59 11.12
CA ARG A 187 0.01 -24.24 10.49
C ARG A 187 0.06 -22.87 9.83
N ARG A 188 0.57 -21.85 10.53
CA ARG A 188 0.60 -20.46 10.01
C ARG A 188 1.70 -20.26 8.97
N LYS A 189 2.83 -20.94 9.10
CA LYS A 189 3.91 -20.97 8.09
C LYS A 189 3.38 -21.42 6.73
N ASN A 190 2.60 -22.50 6.67
CA ASN A 190 2.00 -22.95 5.41
C ASN A 190 1.09 -21.87 4.79
N ILE A 191 0.29 -21.18 5.62
CA ILE A 191 -0.54 -20.06 5.15
C ILE A 191 0.34 -18.92 4.61
N ILE A 192 1.46 -18.61 5.25
CA ILE A 192 2.39 -17.57 4.78
C ILE A 192 3.04 -17.97 3.45
N ILE A 193 3.49 -19.21 3.31
CA ILE A 193 4.08 -19.73 2.08
C ILE A 193 3.07 -19.62 0.95
N THR A 194 1.85 -20.14 1.12
CA THR A 194 0.79 -20.02 0.12
C THR A 194 0.46 -18.56 -0.17
N ALA A 195 0.32 -17.70 0.85
CA ALA A 195 0.01 -16.29 0.64
C ALA A 195 1.03 -15.55 -0.25
N ARG A 196 2.29 -16.01 -0.27
CA ARG A 196 3.40 -15.40 -0.99
C ARG A 196 3.85 -16.13 -2.25
N GLU A 197 3.38 -17.35 -2.45
CA GLU A 197 3.63 -18.09 -3.67
C GLU A 197 3.24 -17.22 -4.88
N ASN A 198 4.16 -17.06 -5.83
CA ASN A 198 4.01 -16.19 -7.00
C ASN A 198 3.76 -14.69 -6.69
N ALA A 199 4.08 -14.22 -5.47
CA ALA A 199 3.99 -12.81 -5.13
C ALA A 199 4.88 -11.97 -6.07
N VAL A 200 4.28 -10.96 -6.69
CA VAL A 200 4.96 -10.07 -7.62
C VAL A 200 5.40 -8.79 -6.92
N TRP A 201 6.61 -8.34 -7.24
CA TRP A 201 7.15 -7.04 -6.83
C TRP A 201 6.80 -5.99 -7.87
N HIS A 202 5.79 -5.18 -7.57
CA HIS A 202 5.31 -4.14 -8.46
C HIS A 202 6.06 -2.84 -8.20
N ILE A 203 6.94 -2.44 -9.13
CA ILE A 203 7.71 -1.20 -8.99
C ILE A 203 7.10 -0.14 -9.90
N THR A 204 6.48 0.87 -9.30
CA THR A 204 6.04 2.08 -9.99
C THR A 204 7.10 3.18 -9.90
N LYS A 205 7.04 4.15 -10.81
CA LYS A 205 7.97 5.28 -10.92
C LYS A 205 7.25 6.49 -11.50
N LEU A 206 7.88 7.65 -11.50
CA LEU A 206 7.42 8.79 -12.30
C LEU A 206 7.53 8.49 -13.81
N HIS A 207 6.83 9.28 -14.62
CA HIS A 207 7.04 9.29 -16.07
C HIS A 207 8.51 9.63 -16.38
N GLU A 208 9.06 9.11 -17.47
CA GLU A 208 10.49 9.30 -17.81
C GLU A 208 10.86 10.76 -18.04
N ASP A 209 9.93 11.57 -18.55
CA ASP A 209 10.07 13.03 -18.69
C ASP A 209 9.82 13.80 -17.38
N SER A 210 9.78 13.13 -16.22
CA SER A 210 9.50 13.76 -14.94
C SER A 210 10.56 13.44 -13.89
N LEU A 211 11.17 14.50 -13.37
CA LEU A 211 12.04 14.46 -12.19
C LEU A 211 11.33 15.14 -11.02
N LEU A 212 11.50 14.65 -9.81
CA LEU A 212 10.95 15.30 -8.62
C LEU A 212 11.85 16.48 -8.23
N ASP A 213 11.30 17.71 -8.29
CA ASP A 213 12.02 18.92 -7.90
C ASP A 213 11.61 19.37 -6.49
N ARG A 214 12.40 20.29 -5.92
CA ARG A 214 12.00 20.97 -4.69
C ARG A 214 10.67 21.69 -4.88
N GLY A 215 9.73 21.44 -3.96
CA GLY A 215 8.39 22.02 -4.03
C GLY A 215 7.45 21.30 -4.99
N ASP A 216 7.79 20.08 -5.42
CA ASP A 216 6.82 19.12 -5.93
C ASP A 216 6.31 18.21 -4.80
N PHE A 217 5.20 17.53 -5.07
CA PHE A 217 4.69 16.43 -4.25
C PHE A 217 4.23 15.28 -5.14
N LEU A 218 4.22 14.07 -4.59
CA LEU A 218 3.86 12.84 -5.29
C LEU A 218 2.41 12.48 -5.06
N ASN A 219 1.79 11.88 -6.07
CA ASN A 219 0.44 11.33 -6.01
C ASN A 219 0.45 9.89 -6.54
N PHE A 220 -0.30 9.05 -5.85
CA PHE A 220 -0.56 7.66 -6.20
C PHE A 220 -2.08 7.44 -6.19
N GLU A 221 -2.69 7.23 -7.35
CA GLU A 221 -4.11 6.93 -7.46
C GLU A 221 -4.33 5.45 -7.75
N PHE A 222 -5.28 4.85 -7.04
CA PHE A 222 -5.60 3.44 -7.13
C PHE A 222 -6.96 3.27 -7.80
N TYR A 223 -6.96 2.62 -8.97
CA TYR A 223 -8.16 2.28 -9.70
C TYR A 223 -8.31 0.78 -9.85
N LEU A 224 -9.53 0.29 -9.96
CA LEU A 224 -9.84 -1.10 -10.26
C LEU A 224 -10.48 -1.17 -11.62
N GLY A 225 -9.99 -2.04 -12.49
CA GLY A 225 -10.51 -2.20 -13.84
C GLY A 225 -10.39 -3.63 -14.34
N PRO A 226 -10.95 -3.93 -15.53
CA PRO A 226 -10.83 -5.25 -16.13
C PRO A 226 -9.38 -5.54 -16.50
N ASP A 227 -9.01 -6.81 -16.46
CA ASP A 227 -7.75 -7.32 -17.03
C ASP A 227 -7.81 -7.37 -18.56
N SER A 228 -7.95 -6.19 -19.17
CA SER A 228 -8.00 -6.04 -20.63
C SER A 228 -6.64 -5.73 -21.24
N GLY A 229 -5.61 -5.52 -20.42
CA GLY A 229 -4.32 -4.99 -20.84
C GLY A 229 -4.34 -3.55 -21.37
N ILE A 230 -5.53 -2.94 -21.49
CA ILE A 230 -5.68 -1.57 -21.97
C ILE A 230 -5.50 -0.62 -20.78
N ASN A 231 -4.47 0.21 -20.86
CA ASN A 231 -4.27 1.29 -19.91
C ASN A 231 -5.49 2.23 -19.98
N PRO A 232 -6.30 2.34 -18.92
CA PRO A 232 -7.43 3.26 -18.93
C PRO A 232 -6.88 4.68 -19.12
N LYS A 233 -7.51 5.46 -20.00
CA LYS A 233 -7.21 6.89 -20.16
C LYS A 233 -7.69 7.65 -18.91
N LEU A 234 -6.97 7.47 -17.82
CA LEU A 234 -7.27 8.07 -16.53
C LEU A 234 -6.65 9.45 -16.48
N LEU A 235 -7.47 10.42 -16.12
CA LEU A 235 -7.01 11.76 -15.82
C LEU A 235 -6.83 11.85 -14.31
N PRO A 236 -5.74 12.45 -13.82
CA PRO A 236 -5.56 12.69 -12.40
C PRO A 236 -6.74 13.47 -11.81
N ILE A 237 -7.05 13.21 -10.54
CA ILE A 237 -8.07 13.94 -9.81
C ILE A 237 -7.50 15.24 -9.25
N GLU A 238 -8.17 16.33 -9.61
CA GLU A 238 -7.98 17.66 -9.00
C GLU A 238 -8.46 17.67 -7.56
N ASP A 239 -7.63 18.24 -6.68
CA ASP A 239 -7.98 18.50 -5.29
C ASP A 239 -7.25 19.78 -4.88
N GLU A 240 -7.93 20.91 -5.12
CA GLU A 240 -7.35 22.27 -5.10
C GLU A 240 -6.80 22.67 -3.73
N ASP A 241 -7.30 22.03 -2.68
CA ASP A 241 -7.02 22.37 -1.29
C ASP A 241 -5.82 21.60 -0.68
N LEU A 242 -5.20 20.69 -1.43
CA LEU A 242 -4.10 19.84 -0.93
C LEU A 242 -2.80 20.60 -0.66
N ALA A 243 -2.52 21.64 -1.44
CA ALA A 243 -1.20 22.26 -1.49
C ALA A 243 -1.25 23.80 -1.54
N ALA A 244 -0.16 24.45 -1.13
CA ALA A 244 0.01 25.89 -1.25
C ALA A 244 1.45 26.28 -1.65
N PRO A 245 1.65 27.16 -2.66
CA PRO A 245 0.66 27.52 -3.68
C PRO A 245 0.36 26.30 -4.56
N TYR A 246 -0.92 26.05 -4.83
CA TYR A 246 -1.34 25.05 -5.82
C TYR A 246 -1.56 25.73 -7.17
N THR A 247 -0.92 25.21 -8.22
CA THR A 247 -1.02 25.80 -9.57
C THR A 247 -2.04 25.11 -10.48
N GLY A 248 -2.93 24.28 -9.92
CA GLY A 248 -3.86 23.46 -10.71
C GLY A 248 -3.19 22.28 -11.40
N LEU A 249 -3.98 21.37 -11.99
CA LEU A 249 -3.45 20.44 -12.98
C LEU A 249 -3.25 21.19 -14.29
N LYS A 250 -2.01 21.17 -14.80
CA LYS A 250 -1.77 21.62 -16.17
C LYS A 250 -2.36 20.60 -17.15
N LYS A 251 -2.81 21.07 -18.32
CA LYS A 251 -3.09 20.17 -19.44
C LYS A 251 -1.81 19.36 -19.73
N ASN A 252 -1.92 18.03 -19.78
CA ASN A 252 -0.82 17.09 -20.05
C ASN A 252 0.20 16.90 -18.91
N ILE A 253 -0.25 16.53 -17.71
CA ILE A 253 0.67 16.05 -16.68
C ILE A 253 1.24 14.69 -17.12
N PRO A 254 2.58 14.55 -17.17
CA PRO A 254 3.19 13.24 -17.40
C PRO A 254 2.83 12.30 -16.25
N LEU A 255 2.18 11.19 -16.58
CA LEU A 255 1.73 10.19 -15.62
C LEU A 255 2.25 8.81 -16.02
N ARG A 256 2.50 7.98 -15.01
CA ARG A 256 2.86 6.58 -15.19
C ARG A 256 1.71 5.72 -14.69
N CYS A 257 1.23 4.80 -15.52
CA CYS A 257 0.27 3.78 -15.10
C CYS A 257 1.01 2.46 -14.88
N HIS A 258 0.82 1.86 -13.71
CA HIS A 258 1.40 0.57 -13.37
C HIS A 258 0.30 -0.44 -13.01
N PRO A 259 0.14 -1.54 -13.77
CA PRO A 259 -0.85 -2.57 -13.45
C PRO A 259 -0.34 -3.46 -12.31
N VAL A 260 -1.20 -3.70 -11.33
CA VAL A 260 -1.01 -4.63 -10.22
C VAL A 260 -2.07 -5.72 -10.32
N ALA A 261 -1.70 -6.84 -10.95
CA ALA A 261 -2.50 -8.07 -10.93
C ALA A 261 -2.31 -8.77 -9.59
N LEU A 262 -3.36 -9.41 -9.07
CA LEU A 262 -3.30 -10.20 -7.84
C LEU A 262 -4.00 -11.53 -8.06
N GLU A 263 -3.32 -12.63 -7.75
CA GLU A 263 -3.84 -13.96 -8.02
C GLU A 263 -5.20 -14.18 -7.32
N GLY A 264 -6.16 -14.71 -8.07
CA GLY A 264 -7.53 -14.98 -7.59
C GLY A 264 -8.43 -13.74 -7.51
N TYR A 265 -7.91 -12.53 -7.76
CA TYR A 265 -8.71 -11.32 -7.81
C TYR A 265 -9.10 -10.98 -9.27
N PRO A 266 -10.40 -10.74 -9.58
CA PRO A 266 -10.86 -10.62 -10.97
C PRO A 266 -10.54 -9.27 -11.66
N HIS A 267 -9.96 -8.30 -10.94
CA HIS A 267 -9.65 -6.98 -11.48
C HIS A 267 -8.15 -6.68 -11.41
N ILE A 268 -7.67 -5.85 -12.32
CA ILE A 268 -6.36 -5.21 -12.21
C ILE A 268 -6.48 -3.96 -11.35
N ILE A 269 -5.53 -3.79 -10.44
CA ILE A 269 -5.37 -2.57 -9.67
C ILE A 269 -4.38 -1.68 -10.42
N TRP A 270 -4.85 -0.58 -10.99
CA TRP A 270 -3.99 0.40 -11.66
C TRP A 270 -3.49 1.41 -10.64
N VAL A 271 -2.17 1.52 -10.53
CA VAL A 271 -1.50 2.55 -9.73
C VAL A 271 -1.01 3.64 -10.67
N ILE A 272 -1.63 4.81 -10.59
CA ILE A 272 -1.26 5.99 -11.38
C ILE A 272 -0.34 6.86 -10.54
N THR A 273 0.89 7.04 -11.01
CA THR A 273 1.93 7.80 -10.32
C THR A 273 2.26 9.06 -11.11
N TYR A 274 2.19 10.21 -10.44
CA TYR A 274 2.55 11.50 -11.02
C TYR A 274 2.97 12.48 -9.92
N LYS A 275 3.59 13.59 -10.33
CA LYS A 275 3.95 14.69 -9.43
C LYS A 275 3.14 15.93 -9.75
N LEU A 276 2.97 16.80 -8.76
CA LEU A 276 2.37 18.12 -8.92
C LEU A 276 3.25 19.18 -8.26
N LYS A 277 3.22 20.40 -8.80
CA LYS A 277 3.88 21.56 -8.21
C LYS A 277 3.07 22.06 -7.01
N GLY A 278 3.75 22.40 -5.93
CA GLY A 278 3.19 22.90 -4.68
C GLY A 278 3.71 22.14 -3.47
N ARG A 279 3.46 22.66 -2.28
CA ARG A 279 3.78 21.99 -1.02
C ARG A 279 2.51 21.46 -0.40
N LEU A 280 2.40 20.15 -0.21
CA LEU A 280 1.29 19.58 0.57
C LEU A 280 1.29 20.20 1.97
N LYS A 281 0.10 20.47 2.50
CA LYS A 281 -0.07 20.97 3.87
C LYS A 281 0.46 19.97 4.93
N GLU A 282 0.55 18.69 4.57
CA GLU A 282 0.89 17.58 5.46
C GLU A 282 1.82 16.59 4.76
N LYS A 283 2.55 15.78 5.53
CA LYS A 283 3.47 14.76 4.98
C LYS A 283 2.75 13.80 4.03
N ALA A 284 1.56 13.36 4.40
CA ALA A 284 0.72 12.46 3.61
C ALA A 284 -0.77 12.79 3.78
N ILE A 285 -1.53 12.68 2.69
CA ILE A 285 -2.98 12.91 2.64
C ILE A 285 -3.63 11.77 1.85
N ILE A 286 -4.76 11.27 2.36
CA ILE A 286 -5.61 10.32 1.63
C ILE A 286 -6.84 11.08 1.14
N THR A 287 -7.16 10.92 -0.14
CA THR A 287 -8.36 11.51 -0.75
C THR A 287 -9.30 10.38 -1.15
N ALA A 288 -10.52 10.45 -0.64
CA ALA A 288 -11.69 9.72 -1.13
C ALA A 288 -12.53 10.67 -1.98
N ILE A 289 -13.08 10.17 -3.08
CA ILE A 289 -14.00 10.94 -3.91
C ILE A 289 -15.33 10.22 -3.87
N ASP A 290 -16.36 10.96 -3.50
CA ASP A 290 -17.75 10.55 -3.64
C ASP A 290 -18.37 11.43 -4.72
#